data_AF-A0A1D2UDT3-F1
#
_entry.id   AF-A0A1D2UDT3-F1
#
_cell.length_a   1.000
_cell.length_b   1.000
_cell.length_c   1.000
_cell.angle_alpha   90.00
_cell.angle_beta   90.00
_cell.angle_gamma   90.00
#
_symmetry.space_group_name_H-M   'P 1'
#
loop_
_entity.id
_entity.type
_entity.pdbx_description
1 polymer ?
#
loop_
_entity_poly.entity_id
_entity_poly.type
_entity_poly.pdbx_seq_one_letter_code
_entity_poly.pdbx_strand_id
1 'polypeptide(L)' 'MPEPPQDDDHSREEDDAAARLGPEDFYYEGLWIVFTAAYLLKRGYCCNSNCRHCPYRQV' A
#
# COMPACT_ATOMS: atom_id res chain seq x y z
N MET A 1 -35.83 -18.78 21.65
CA MET A 1 -34.78 -19.06 20.65
C MET A 1 -34.34 -17.72 20.11
N PRO A 2 -33.34 -17.10 20.74
CA PRO A 2 -32.85 -15.79 20.33
C PRO A 2 -32.17 -15.91 18.97
N GLU A 3 -32.50 -14.95 18.12
CA GLU A 3 -32.02 -14.79 16.77
C GLU A 3 -30.51 -14.55 16.82
N PRO A 4 -29.69 -15.23 16.01
CA PRO A 4 -28.25 -14.99 16.00
C PRO A 4 -27.98 -13.53 15.59
N PRO A 5 -27.03 -12.84 16.24
CA PRO A 5 -26.68 -11.47 15.88
C PRO A 5 -26.21 -11.46 14.43
N GLN A 6 -26.89 -10.66 13.60
CA GLN A 6 -26.51 -10.44 12.22
C GLN A 6 -25.26 -9.57 12.23
N ASP A 7 -24.11 -10.24 12.16
CA ASP A 7 -22.76 -9.68 12.05
C ASP A 7 -22.71 -8.66 10.90
N ASP A 8 -22.18 -7.49 11.24
CA ASP A 8 -21.99 -6.29 10.46
C ASP A 8 -21.38 -6.55 9.06
N ASP A 9 -22.24 -6.73 8.06
CA ASP A 9 -21.86 -6.64 6.64
C ASP A 9 -21.75 -5.16 6.24
N HIS A 10 -20.73 -4.50 6.75
CA HIS A 10 -20.24 -3.28 6.13
C HIS A 10 -18.71 -3.35 6.01
N SER A 11 -18.27 -3.17 4.75
CA SER A 11 -16.97 -2.59 4.38
C SER A 11 -15.78 -3.56 4.23
N ARG A 12 -15.98 -4.74 3.63
CA ARG A 12 -14.87 -5.51 3.03
C ARG A 12 -14.38 -4.94 1.68
N GLU A 13 -14.91 -3.80 1.25
CA GLU A 13 -14.59 -3.18 -0.05
C GLU A 13 -13.34 -2.26 -0.02
N GLU A 14 -12.74 -2.02 1.15
CA GLU A 14 -11.59 -1.10 1.29
C GLU A 14 -10.20 -1.78 1.22
N ASP A 15 -10.14 -3.12 1.20
CA ASP A 15 -8.89 -3.89 1.30
C ASP A 15 -8.28 -4.28 -0.07
N ASP A 16 -8.97 -4.07 -1.19
CA ASP A 16 -8.46 -4.39 -2.54
C ASP A 16 -7.76 -3.19 -3.22
N ALA A 17 -7.75 -2.01 -2.56
CA ALA A 17 -7.06 -0.82 -3.08
C ALA A 17 -5.52 -0.92 -2.97
N ALA A 18 -5.00 -1.74 -2.05
CA ALA A 18 -3.57 -1.99 -1.90
C ALA A 18 -2.99 -2.85 -3.04
N ALA A 19 -3.81 -3.68 -3.69
CA ALA A 19 -3.38 -4.59 -4.75
C ALA A 19 -3.24 -3.93 -6.13
N ARG A 20 -3.97 -2.84 -6.38
CA ARG A 20 -3.85 -2.07 -7.63
C ARG A 20 -2.63 -1.14 -7.54
N LEU A 21 -1.48 -1.67 -7.94
CA LEU A 21 -0.31 -0.85 -8.25
C LEU A 21 -0.62 -0.01 -9.49
N GLY A 22 -0.77 1.30 -9.30
CA GLY A 22 -1.04 2.26 -10.35
C GLY A 22 0.26 2.79 -10.97
N PRO A 23 0.18 3.49 -12.11
CA PRO A 23 1.32 4.17 -12.72
C PRO A 23 1.91 5.31 -11.85
N GLU A 24 1.28 5.63 -10.72
CA GLU A 24 1.76 6.59 -9.71
C GLU A 24 2.71 5.97 -8.66
N ASP A 25 2.73 4.64 -8.54
CA ASP A 25 3.56 3.92 -7.58
C ASP A 25 5.03 3.83 -8.04
N PHE A 26 5.28 3.92 -9.34
CA PHE A 26 6.62 3.90 -9.91
C PHE A 26 6.65 4.70 -11.21
N TYR A 27 7.80 5.29 -11.52
CA TYR A 27 8.02 5.95 -12.79
C TYR A 27 9.35 5.53 -13.40
N TYR A 28 9.43 5.66 -14.72
CA TYR A 28 10.66 5.40 -15.45
C TYR A 28 11.49 6.68 -15.55
N GLU A 29 12.72 6.62 -15.10
CA GLU A 29 13.73 7.65 -15.29
C GLU A 29 14.80 7.09 -16.24
N GLY A 30 14.55 7.23 -17.55
CA GLY A 30 15.39 6.64 -18.59
C GLY A 30 15.34 5.11 -18.55
N LEU A 31 16.46 4.48 -18.21
CA LEU A 31 16.59 3.01 -18.09
C LEU A 31 16.32 2.50 -16.67
N TRP A 32 16.04 3.40 -15.73
CA TRP A 32 15.86 3.06 -14.32
C TRP A 32 14.38 3.11 -13.94
N ILE A 33 13.96 2.17 -13.08
CA ILE A 33 12.65 2.21 -12.43
C ILE A 33 12.83 2.86 -11.07
N VAL A 34 12.13 3.97 -10.85
CA VAL A 34 12.12 4.68 -9.57
C VAL A 34 10.80 4.40 -8.87
N PHE A 35 10.88 3.73 -7.72
CA PHE A 35 9.73 3.48 -6.86
C PHE A 35 9.45 4.71 -5.99
N THR A 36 8.17 5.09 -5.90
CA THR A 36 7.73 6.21 -5.08
C THR A 36 7.46 5.78 -3.64
N ALA A 37 7.19 6.76 -2.77
CA ALA A 37 6.84 6.50 -1.39
C ALA A 37 5.54 5.70 -1.26
N ALA A 38 4.58 5.88 -2.19
CA ALA A 38 3.31 5.15 -2.20
C ALA A 38 3.52 3.64 -2.40
N TYR A 39 4.38 3.25 -3.34
CA TYR A 39 4.77 1.84 -3.51
C TYR A 39 5.39 1.24 -2.25
N LEU A 40 6.31 1.98 -1.64
CA LEU A 40 6.99 1.53 -0.42
C LEU A 40 6.03 1.43 0.78
N LEU A 41 4.98 2.26 0.81
CA LEU A 41 3.91 2.21 1.80
C LEU A 41 3.00 1.00 1.57
N LYS A 42 2.57 0.76 0.32
CA LYS A 42 1.78 -0.42 -0.07
C LYS A 42 2.51 -1.73 0.19
N ARG A 43 3.84 -1.74 0.04
CA ARG A 43 4.70 -2.88 0.36
C ARG A 43 4.65 -3.27 1.84
N GLY A 44 4.33 -2.32 2.74
CA GLY A 44 4.11 -2.60 4.15
C GLY A 44 5.37 -2.91 4.97
N TYR A 45 6.58 -2.78 4.43
CA TYR A 45 7.83 -2.95 5.20
C TYR A 45 9.00 -2.11 4.69
N CYS A 46 9.87 -1.70 5.63
CA CYS A 46 11.12 -0.99 5.32
C CYS A 46 12.22 -1.97 4.88
N CYS A 47 12.85 -1.70 3.74
CA CYS A 47 13.95 -2.51 3.21
C CYS A 47 15.35 -2.15 3.75
N ASN A 48 15.46 -1.11 4.60
CA ASN A 48 16.73 -0.59 5.13
C ASN A 48 17.81 -0.23 4.09
N SER A 49 17.46 -0.13 2.81
CA SER A 49 18.38 0.22 1.72
C SER A 49 18.56 1.73 1.53
N ASN A 50 18.15 2.53 2.53
CA ASN A 50 18.30 3.98 2.54
C ASN A 50 17.69 4.70 1.30
N CYS A 51 16.53 4.23 0.82
CA CYS A 51 15.86 4.76 -0.37
C CYS A 51 15.57 6.27 -0.27
N ARG A 52 15.60 6.98 -1.41
CA ARG A 52 15.40 8.43 -1.48
C ARG A 52 13.95 8.85 -1.16
N HIS A 53 12.99 8.00 -1.49
CA HIS A 53 11.56 8.19 -1.19
C HIS A 53 11.07 7.31 -0.04
N CYS A 54 11.94 6.99 0.93
CA CYS A 54 11.58 6.10 2.03
C CYS A 54 10.49 6.73 2.93
N PRO A 55 9.28 6.14 3.02
CA PRO A 55 8.22 6.66 3.90
C PRO A 55 8.56 6.44 5.39
N TYR A 56 9.39 5.45 5.71
CA TYR A 56 9.74 5.07 7.10
C TYR A 56 10.89 5.87 7.72
N ARG A 57 11.50 6.83 7.01
CA ARG A 57 12.64 7.61 7.56
C ARG A 57 12.20 8.85 8.35
N GLN A 58 10.97 9.31 8.18
CA GLN A 58 10.44 10.52 8.85
C GLN A 58 9.46 10.20 9.99
N VAL A 59 9.41 8.94 10.42
CA VAL A 59 8.63 8.47 11.58
C VAL A 59 9.54 8.11 12.74
#